data_AF-A0A4U1JII3-F1
#
_entry.id   AF-A0A4U1JII3-F1
#
_cell.length_a   1.000
_cell.length_b   1.000
_cell.length_c   1.000
_cell.angle_alpha   90.00
_cell.angle_beta   90.00
_cell.angle_gamma   90.00
#
_symmetry.space_group_name_H-M   'P 1'
#
loop_
_entity.id
_entity.type
_entity.pdbx_description
1 polymer ?
#
loop_
_entity_poly.entity_id
_entity_poly.type
_entity_poly.pdbx_seq_one_letter_code
_entity_poly.pdbx_strand_id
1 'polypeptide(L)'
;MPTRDEMLELVEAHAKLDDPMETAIWIRQEDQSIAWLVEVIPSMGSDDHPERPIVFTAARDFRYPLHLIGVNRADIEKALRKDLTLARAVAAGDVLYGEDAGVALVALARGLLSHGNARAS
;
A
#
# COMPACT_ATOMS: atom_id res chain seq x y z
N MET A 1 6.02 -16.28 1.82
CA MET A 1 5.17 -15.08 1.68
C MET A 1 4.06 -15.18 2.71
N PRO A 2 3.66 -14.09 3.38
CA PRO A 2 2.51 -14.09 4.27
C PRO A 2 1.25 -14.61 3.55
N THR A 3 0.44 -15.37 4.27
CA THR A 3 -0.88 -15.79 3.81
C THR A 3 -1.87 -14.64 3.89
N ARG A 4 -2.98 -14.75 3.15
CA ARG A 4 -4.04 -13.74 3.20
C ARG A 4 -4.60 -13.58 4.62
N ASP A 5 -4.77 -14.69 5.34
CA ASP A 5 -5.31 -14.67 6.70
C ASP A 5 -4.35 -13.98 7.68
N GLU A 6 -3.05 -14.26 7.60
CA GLU A 6 -2.03 -13.55 8.40
C GLU A 6 -2.03 -12.03 8.12
N MET A 7 -2.31 -11.62 6.88
CA MET A 7 -2.42 -10.21 6.50
C MET A 7 -3.71 -9.57 6.99
N LEU A 8 -4.84 -10.28 6.92
CA LEU A 8 -6.10 -9.79 7.47
C LEU A 8 -6.00 -9.59 8.98
N GLU A 9 -5.42 -10.53 9.71
CA GLU A 9 -5.18 -10.37 11.16
C GLU A 9 -4.36 -9.14 11.49
N LEU A 10 -3.30 -8.88 10.71
CA LEU A 10 -2.47 -7.69 10.87
C LEU A 10 -3.27 -6.41 10.64
N VAL A 11 -3.98 -6.36 9.52
CA VAL A 11 -4.80 -5.22 9.12
C VAL A 11 -5.89 -4.94 10.15
N GLU A 12 -6.55 -5.98 10.67
CA GLU A 12 -7.52 -5.84 11.75
C GLU A 12 -6.91 -5.31 13.05
N ALA A 13 -5.66 -5.65 13.35
CA ALA A 13 -4.95 -5.10 14.51
C ALA A 13 -4.62 -3.62 14.31
N HIS A 14 -4.13 -3.23 13.12
CA HIS A 14 -3.78 -1.85 12.79
C HIS A 14 -5.01 -0.93 12.73
N ALA A 15 -6.14 -1.44 12.24
CA ALA A 15 -7.40 -0.68 12.20
C ALA A 15 -7.96 -0.33 13.58
N LYS A 16 -7.47 -0.99 14.65
CA LYS A 16 -7.90 -0.76 16.04
C LYS A 16 -6.94 0.12 16.83
N LEU A 17 -5.87 0.62 16.22
CA LEU A 17 -4.94 1.55 16.86
C LEU A 17 -5.62 2.92 17.08
N ASP A 18 -5.11 3.68 18.05
CA ASP A 18 -5.62 5.02 18.40
C ASP A 18 -5.59 5.98 17.20
N ASP A 19 -4.66 5.74 16.28
CA ASP A 19 -4.53 6.46 15.02
C ASP A 19 -4.80 5.50 13.85
N PRO A 20 -6.08 5.28 13.51
CA PRO A 20 -6.46 4.23 12.59
C PRO A 20 -6.13 4.61 11.15
N MET A 21 -5.61 3.64 10.41
CA MET A 21 -5.55 3.74 8.96
C MET A 21 -6.95 3.82 8.33
N GLU A 22 -7.06 4.51 7.21
CA GLU A 22 -8.27 4.61 6.40
C GLU A 22 -8.39 3.42 5.44
N THR A 23 -7.27 2.93 4.89
CA THR A 23 -7.27 1.77 3.98
C THR A 23 -5.95 1.01 4.03
N ALA A 24 -6.01 -0.28 3.70
CA ALA A 24 -4.86 -1.16 3.57
C ALA A 24 -4.93 -1.92 2.24
N ILE A 25 -3.84 -1.88 1.47
CA ILE A 25 -3.71 -2.58 0.19
C ILE A 25 -2.53 -3.53 0.27
N TRP A 26 -2.80 -4.82 0.08
CA TRP A 26 -1.79 -5.87 0.06
C TRP A 26 -1.29 -6.12 -1.35
N ILE A 27 0.02 -6.02 -1.54
CA ILE A 27 0.70 -6.23 -2.81
C ILE A 27 1.53 -7.51 -2.70
N ARG A 28 1.29 -8.43 -3.63
CA ARG A 28 2.02 -9.68 -3.76
C ARG A 28 2.98 -9.61 -4.95
N GLN A 29 4.28 -9.77 -4.70
CA GLN A 29 5.28 -9.96 -5.75
C GLN A 29 5.73 -11.42 -5.74
N GLU A 30 5.02 -12.25 -6.50
CA GLU A 30 5.21 -13.72 -6.53
C GLU A 30 6.61 -14.13 -7.00
N ASP A 31 7.22 -13.32 -7.88
CA ASP A 31 8.56 -13.53 -8.42
C ASP A 31 9.68 -13.27 -7.39
N GLN A 32 9.43 -12.39 -6.42
CA GLN A 32 10.45 -11.94 -5.46
C GLN A 32 10.27 -12.50 -4.06
N SER A 33 9.20 -13.26 -3.79
CA SER A 33 8.84 -13.70 -2.43
C SER A 33 8.67 -12.53 -1.43
N ILE A 34 8.46 -11.32 -1.94
CA ILE A 34 8.28 -10.09 -1.16
C ILE A 34 6.79 -9.75 -1.15
N ALA A 35 6.29 -9.42 0.03
CA ALA A 35 4.95 -8.85 0.21
C ALA A 35 5.08 -7.42 0.74
N TRP A 36 4.24 -6.54 0.20
CA TRP A 36 4.11 -5.17 0.70
C TRP A 36 2.69 -4.93 1.21
N LEU A 37 2.58 -4.12 2.25
CA LEU A 37 1.31 -3.58 2.72
C LEU A 37 1.39 -2.06 2.65
N VAL A 38 0.47 -1.45 1.91
CA VAL A 38 0.32 0.01 1.82
C VAL A 38 -0.83 0.41 2.71
N GLU A 39 -0.56 1.22 3.72
CA GLU A 39 -1.54 1.74 4.67
C GLU A 39 -1.64 3.26 4.51
N VAL A 40 -2.88 3.73 4.32
CA VAL A 40 -3.15 5.17 4.27
C VAL A 40 -3.57 5.62 5.65
N ILE A 41 -2.77 6.47 6.29
CA ILE A 41 -2.99 6.96 7.66
C ILE A 41 -3.22 8.48 7.58
N PRO A 42 -4.46 8.98 7.75
CA PRO A 42 -4.80 10.38 7.47
C PRO A 42 -4.07 11.41 8.33
N SER A 43 -3.79 11.06 9.59
CA SER A 43 -3.08 11.89 10.56
C SER A 43 -1.57 12.05 10.28
N MET A 44 -1.02 11.18 9.42
CA MET A 44 0.41 11.08 9.20
C MET A 44 0.92 12.37 8.54
N GLY A 45 2.00 12.92 9.08
CA GLY A 45 2.64 14.09 8.50
C GLY A 45 3.13 13.84 7.07
N SER A 46 3.50 14.90 6.37
CA SER A 46 4.08 14.75 5.03
C SER A 46 5.43 14.06 5.05
N ASP A 47 5.66 13.18 4.09
CA ASP A 47 6.94 12.49 3.88
C ASP A 47 7.60 12.99 2.58
N ASP A 48 8.92 13.19 2.62
CA ASP A 48 9.74 13.54 1.45
C ASP A 48 9.93 12.34 0.50
N HIS A 49 9.79 11.12 1.03
CA HIS A 49 9.98 9.86 0.33
C HIS A 49 8.84 8.84 0.59
N PRO A 50 7.58 9.18 0.29
CA PRO A 50 6.41 8.32 0.55
C PRO A 50 6.41 7.00 -0.23
N GLU A 51 7.27 6.87 -1.24
CA GLU A 51 7.48 5.63 -1.98
C GLU A 51 8.31 4.58 -1.21
N ARG A 52 8.98 4.98 -0.13
CA ARG A 52 9.91 4.09 0.59
C ARG A 52 9.17 3.31 1.67
N PRO A 53 9.47 2.01 1.83
CA PRO A 53 8.95 1.27 2.96
C PRO A 53 9.54 1.84 4.25
N ILE A 54 8.68 2.10 5.22
CA ILE A 54 9.08 2.26 6.60
C ILE A 54 9.27 0.88 7.20
N VAL A 55 10.38 0.70 7.92
CA VAL A 55 10.64 -0.56 8.63
C VAL A 55 9.68 -0.61 9.81
N PHE A 56 8.60 -1.37 9.64
CA PHE A 56 7.70 -1.71 10.73
C PHE A 56 8.26 -2.89 11.50
N THR A 57 8.73 -2.65 12.72
CA THR A 57 9.09 -3.71 13.66
C THR A 57 7.86 -4.10 14.43
N ALA A 58 7.10 -5.05 13.92
CA ALA A 58 5.95 -5.56 14.63
C ALA A 58 6.36 -6.16 15.99
N ALA A 59 5.50 -6.06 16.99
CA ALA A 59 5.68 -6.77 18.27
C ALA A 59 5.53 -8.30 18.13
N ARG A 60 5.22 -8.80 16.92
CA ARG A 60 5.21 -10.22 16.55
C ARG A 60 6.21 -10.51 15.44
N ASP A 61 6.89 -11.64 15.53
CA ASP A 61 7.70 -12.13 14.42
C ASP A 61 6.77 -12.62 13.30
N PHE A 62 6.92 -12.03 12.11
CA PHE A 62 6.32 -12.60 10.90
C PHE A 62 7.24 -13.70 10.37
N ARG A 63 6.65 -14.84 9.96
CA ARG A 63 7.39 -15.94 9.34
C ARG A 63 8.12 -15.52 8.05
N TYR A 64 7.71 -14.41 7.43
CA TYR A 64 8.28 -13.85 6.21
C TYR A 64 8.50 -12.35 6.34
N PRO A 65 9.49 -11.76 5.65
CA PRO A 65 9.66 -10.31 5.61
C PRO A 65 8.41 -9.63 5.04
N LEU A 66 7.85 -8.67 5.78
CA LEU A 66 6.76 -7.81 5.33
C LEU A 66 7.28 -6.38 5.23
N HIS A 67 7.12 -5.76 4.06
CA HIS A 67 7.45 -4.36 3.86
C HIS A 67 6.18 -3.51 4.04
N LEU A 68 6.26 -2.47 4.86
CA LEU A 68 5.13 -1.57 5.12
C LEU A 68 5.40 -0.19 4.51
N ILE A 69 4.43 0.36 3.79
CA ILE A 69 4.39 1.78 3.46
C ILE A 69 3.21 2.35 4.24
N GLY A 70 3.48 3.09 5.31
CA GLY A 70 2.48 3.93 5.98
C GLY A 70 2.65 5.36 5.49
N VAL A 71 1.57 5.97 5.01
CA VAL A 71 1.64 7.25 4.31
C VAL A 71 0.29 7.97 4.37
N ASN A 72 0.27 9.30 4.31
CA ASN A 72 -0.98 10.03 4.16
C ASN A 72 -1.53 9.96 2.72
N ARG A 73 -2.79 10.36 2.53
CA ARG A 73 -3.46 10.30 1.23
C ARG A 73 -2.77 11.15 0.15
N ALA A 74 -2.39 12.37 0.46
CA ALA A 74 -1.82 13.29 -0.54
C ALA A 74 -0.48 12.77 -1.08
N ASP A 75 0.35 12.24 -0.19
CA ASP A 75 1.69 11.78 -0.53
C ASP A 75 1.69 10.45 -1.27
N ILE A 76 0.80 9.50 -0.94
CA ILE A 76 0.69 8.27 -1.74
C ILE A 76 0.23 8.58 -3.16
N GLU A 77 -0.72 9.50 -3.35
CA GLU A 77 -1.14 9.87 -4.70
C GLU A 77 -0.01 10.57 -5.48
N LYS A 78 0.80 11.39 -4.82
CA LYS A 78 2.00 12.00 -5.41
C LYS A 78 3.04 10.94 -5.78
N ALA A 79 3.27 9.96 -4.90
CA ALA A 79 4.18 8.84 -5.12
C ALA A 79 3.76 8.03 -6.36
N LEU A 80 2.47 7.68 -6.47
CA LEU A 80 1.92 6.93 -7.60
C LEU A 80 2.10 7.67 -8.94
N ARG A 81 2.01 9.01 -8.94
CA ARG A 81 2.24 9.83 -10.14
C ARG A 81 3.71 9.88 -10.55
N LYS A 82 4.63 9.78 -9.58
CA LYS A 82 6.08 9.86 -9.78
C LYS A 82 6.69 8.48 -10.13
N ASP A 83 6.19 7.41 -9.52
CA ASP A 83 6.70 6.05 -9.67
C ASP A 83 5.63 5.13 -10.27
N LEU A 84 5.78 4.83 -11.56
CA LEU A 84 4.88 3.93 -12.28
C LEU A 84 5.04 2.47 -11.87
N THR A 85 6.16 2.08 -11.24
CA THR A 85 6.34 0.73 -10.68
C THR A 85 5.44 0.56 -9.47
N LEU A 86 5.46 1.54 -8.55
CA LEU A 86 4.54 1.59 -7.42
C LEU A 86 3.09 1.65 -7.89
N ALA A 87 2.78 2.47 -8.90
CA ALA A 87 1.43 2.53 -9.47
C ALA A 87 0.97 1.18 -10.02
N ARG A 88 1.85 0.45 -10.73
CA ARG A 88 1.53 -0.91 -11.21
C ARG A 88 1.29 -1.89 -10.06
N ALA A 89 2.10 -1.81 -9.02
CA ALA A 89 1.97 -2.67 -7.85
C ALA A 89 0.64 -2.41 -7.10
N VAL A 90 0.29 -1.15 -6.84
CA VAL A 90 -0.98 -0.77 -6.21
C VAL A 90 -2.18 -1.11 -7.09
N ALA A 91 -2.10 -0.90 -8.40
CA ALA A 91 -3.18 -1.24 -9.33
C ALA A 91 -3.53 -2.74 -9.37
N ALA A 92 -2.55 -3.59 -9.05
CA ALA A 92 -2.67 -5.05 -8.96
C ALA A 92 -2.86 -5.57 -7.52
N GLY A 93 -2.85 -4.69 -6.52
CA GLY A 93 -2.98 -5.05 -5.12
C GLY A 93 -4.41 -5.41 -4.71
N ASP A 94 -4.52 -6.16 -3.62
CA ASP A 94 -5.77 -6.56 -2.99
C ASP A 94 -6.12 -5.59 -1.86
N VAL A 95 -7.29 -4.94 -1.92
CA VAL A 95 -7.78 -4.10 -0.83
C VAL A 95 -8.23 -5.01 0.32
N LEU A 96 -7.63 -4.84 1.49
CA LEU A 96 -7.92 -5.64 2.68
C LEU A 96 -8.74 -4.87 3.74
N TYR A 97 -8.72 -3.53 3.70
CA TYR A 97 -9.50 -2.67 4.59
C TYR A 97 -9.81 -1.33 3.94
N GLY A 98 -10.90 -0.69 4.36
CA GLY A 98 -11.32 0.61 3.84
C GLY A 98 -11.66 0.55 2.35
N GLU A 99 -12.68 -0.24 1.99
CA GLU A 99 -13.02 -0.58 0.60
C GLU A 99 -13.16 0.67 -0.28
N ASP A 100 -13.90 1.69 0.17
CA ASP A 100 -14.10 2.92 -0.60
C ASP A 100 -12.78 3.66 -0.93
N ALA A 101 -11.97 3.92 0.09
CA ALA A 101 -10.70 4.63 -0.05
C ALA A 101 -9.66 3.82 -0.84
N GLY A 102 -9.62 2.50 -0.60
CA GLY A 102 -8.74 1.55 -1.28
C GLY A 102 -9.09 1.40 -2.76
N VAL A 103 -10.37 1.21 -3.09
CA VAL A 103 -10.87 1.13 -4.47
C VAL A 103 -10.57 2.43 -5.22
N ALA A 104 -10.77 3.59 -4.59
CA ALA A 104 -10.43 4.87 -5.19
C ALA A 104 -8.92 4.98 -5.49
N LEU A 105 -8.05 4.49 -4.60
CA LEU A 105 -6.60 4.51 -4.80
C LEU A 105 -6.15 3.55 -5.91
N VAL A 106 -6.71 2.34 -5.95
CA VAL A 106 -6.47 1.35 -7.01
C VAL A 106 -6.93 1.90 -8.37
N ALA A 107 -8.09 2.55 -8.42
CA ALA A 107 -8.62 3.17 -9.63
C ALA A 107 -7.72 4.31 -10.14
N LEU A 108 -7.23 5.17 -9.24
CA LEU A 108 -6.24 6.20 -9.57
C LEU A 108 -4.99 5.57 -10.20
N ALA A 109 -4.42 4.55 -9.56
CA ALA A 109 -3.21 3.88 -10.04
C ALA A 109 -3.42 3.29 -11.44
N ARG A 110 -4.55 2.60 -11.70
CA ARG A 110 -4.91 2.09 -13.03
C ARG A 110 -5.06 3.19 -14.07
N GLY A 111 -5.66 4.32 -13.68
CA GLY A 111 -5.81 5.50 -14.54
C GLY A 111 -4.46 6.04 -14.99
N LEU A 112 -3.49 6.15 -14.08
CA LEU A 112 -2.13 6.64 -14.39
C LEU A 112 -1.42 5.76 -15.41
N LEU A 113 -1.54 4.43 -15.29
CA LEU A 113 -0.92 3.48 -16.24
C LEU A 113 -1.52 3.58 -17.64
N SER A 114 -2.83 3.82 -17.73
CA SER A 114 -3.54 3.97 -19.01
C SER A 114 -3.10 5.23 -19.76
N HIS A 115 -2.90 6.34 -19.04
CA HIS A 115 -2.44 7.61 -19.61
C HIS A 115 -0.93 7.60 -19.92
N GLY A 116 -0.13 6.90 -19.11
CA GLY A 116 1.31 6.74 -19.36
C GLY A 116 1.61 6.01 -20.67
N ASN A 117 0.83 4.95 -20.97
CA ASN A 117 0.96 4.21 -22.23
C ASN A 117 0.52 5.03 -23.46
N ALA A 118 -0.48 5.90 -23.32
CA ALA A 118 -0.99 6.73 -24.42
C ALA A 118 -0.02 7.84 -24.88
N ARG A 119 0.94 8.26 -24.04
CA ARG A 119 1.98 9.25 -24.40
C ARG A 119 3.24 8.64 -25.00
N ALA A 120 3.41 7.32 -24.90
CA ALA A 120 4.58 6.60 -25.39
C ALA A 120 4.34 5.89 -26.74
N SER A 121 3.17 6.09 -27.35
CA SER A 121 2.75 5.49 -28.63
C SER A 121 2.78 6.53 -29.76
#